data_AF-A0A3S1AGU2-F1
#
_entry.id   AF-A0A3S1AGU2-F1
#
_cell.length_a   1.000
_cell.length_b   1.000
_cell.length_c   1.000
_cell.angle_alpha   90.00
_cell.angle_beta   90.00
_cell.angle_gamma   90.00
#
_symmetry.space_group_name_H-M   'P 1'
#
loop_
_entity.id
_entity.type
_entity.pdbx_description
1 polymer ?
#
loop_
_entity_poly.entity_id
_entity_poly.type
_entity_poly.pdbx_seq_one_letter_code
_entity_poly.pdbx_strand_id
1 'polypeptide(L)'
;MNYKKIDAALAMAIDEVDTSEQPSLIVFIHTNQPLEAPAITFLESLGIKDVASNKDIYTATVSSGTVSELSHQPWVKSIKLSQKLRLMKVGN
;
A
#
# COMPACT_ATOMS: atom_id res chain seq x y z
N MET A 1 -0.19 7.13 12.36
CA MET A 1 0.42 5.97 11.67
C MET A 1 0.49 4.79 12.61
N ASN A 2 -0.05 3.64 12.19
CA ASN A 2 0.03 2.40 12.97
C ASN A 2 1.18 1.52 12.44
N TYR A 3 2.38 1.72 12.99
CA TYR A 3 3.59 0.98 12.60
C TYR A 3 3.50 -0.52 12.85
N LYS A 4 2.54 -1.02 13.65
CA LYS A 4 2.34 -2.47 13.83
C LYS A 4 1.80 -3.14 12.56
N LYS A 5 1.14 -2.38 11.69
CA LYS A 5 0.61 -2.88 10.41
C LYS A 5 1.56 -2.60 9.25
N ILE A 6 2.62 -1.83 9.46
CA ILE A 6 3.55 -1.38 8.41
C ILE A 6 4.82 -2.22 8.53
N ASP A 7 5.26 -2.83 7.44
CA ASP A 7 6.52 -3.56 7.42
C ASP A 7 7.73 -2.60 7.58
N ALA A 8 8.81 -3.07 8.18
CA ALA A 8 10.00 -2.24 8.43
C ALA A 8 10.53 -1.59 7.15
N ALA A 9 10.51 -2.30 6.02
CA ALA A 9 10.93 -1.75 4.73
C ALA A 9 10.05 -0.57 4.27
N LEU A 10 8.75 -0.61 4.55
CA LEU A 10 7.84 0.49 4.23
C LEU A 10 8.05 1.67 5.18
N ALA A 11 8.28 1.42 6.46
CA ALA A 11 8.59 2.47 7.42
C ALA A 11 9.87 3.22 7.03
N MET A 12 10.92 2.51 6.60
CA MET A 12 12.15 3.13 6.08
C MET A 12 11.90 3.92 4.80
N ALA A 13 11.14 3.37 3.84
CA ALA A 13 10.84 4.08 2.60
C ALA A 13 9.98 5.34 2.81
N ILE A 14 9.13 5.36 3.84
CA ILE A 14 8.38 6.57 4.22
C ILE A 14 9.34 7.66 4.72
N ASP A 15 10.28 7.29 5.60
CA ASP A 15 11.31 8.19 6.16
C ASP A 15 12.24 8.75 5.07
N GLU A 16 12.58 7.94 4.06
CA GLU A 16 13.37 8.42 2.90
C GLU A 16 12.58 9.36 1.97
N VAL A 17 11.25 9.22 1.92
CA VAL A 17 10.34 9.98 1.04
C VAL A 17 9.73 11.20 1.72
N ASP A 18 10.10 11.50 2.97
CA ASP A 18 9.58 12.61 3.80
C ASP A 18 9.65 14.02 3.15
N THR A 19 10.36 14.16 2.01
CA THR A 19 10.47 15.39 1.23
C THR A 19 9.50 15.53 0.04
N SER A 20 8.69 14.51 -0.28
CA SER A 20 7.81 14.56 -1.46
C SER A 20 6.41 14.05 -1.17
N GLU A 21 5.41 14.95 -1.19
CA GLU A 21 3.98 14.62 -1.14
C GLU A 21 3.50 13.77 -2.34
N GLN A 22 4.38 13.51 -3.31
CA GLN A 22 4.05 12.78 -4.52
C GLN A 22 3.90 11.27 -4.27
N PRO A 23 2.83 10.64 -4.79
CA PRO A 23 2.61 9.20 -4.65
C PRO A 23 3.70 8.43 -5.40
N SER A 24 4.66 7.90 -4.64
CA SER A 24 5.85 7.23 -5.18
C SER A 24 6.10 5.86 -4.53
N LEU A 25 5.36 5.53 -3.47
CA LEU A 25 5.49 4.27 -2.75
C LEU A 25 4.48 3.26 -3.29
N ILE A 26 4.98 2.23 -3.95
CA ILE A 26 4.14 1.11 -4.37
C ILE A 26 4.05 0.13 -3.18
N VAL A 27 2.86 -0.11 -2.67
CA VAL A 27 2.62 -0.93 -1.48
C VAL A 27 1.66 -2.08 -1.76
N PHE A 28 1.87 -3.20 -1.08
CA PHE A 28 0.93 -4.31 -0.96
C PHE A 28 0.05 -4.09 0.27
N ILE A 29 -1.25 -4.02 0.04
CA ILE A 29 -2.28 -3.82 1.07
C ILE A 29 -2.95 -5.17 1.28
N HIS A 30 -2.67 -5.80 2.43
CA HIS A 30 -3.35 -7.01 2.86
C HIS A 30 -4.56 -6.62 3.69
N THR A 31 -5.71 -7.12 3.29
CA THR A 31 -7.02 -6.80 3.82
C THR A 31 -7.66 -8.03 4.44
N ASN A 32 -8.52 -7.83 5.43
CA ASN A 32 -9.37 -8.90 5.94
C ASN A 32 -10.56 -9.08 5.00
N GLN A 33 -10.88 -10.35 4.73
CA GLN A 33 -12.11 -10.70 4.02
C GLN A 33 -13.23 -11.01 5.02
N PRO A 34 -14.49 -10.69 4.68
CA PRO A 34 -14.93 -9.96 3.48
C PRO A 34 -14.68 -8.44 3.58
N LEU A 35 -14.35 -7.79 2.46
CA LEU A 35 -14.32 -6.32 2.41
C LEU A 35 -15.73 -5.77 2.33
N GLU A 36 -15.97 -4.71 3.11
CA GLU A 36 -17.19 -3.93 3.02
C GLU A 36 -17.13 -2.93 1.85
N ALA A 37 -18.30 -2.53 1.32
CA ALA A 37 -18.41 -1.52 0.26
C ALA A 37 -17.54 -0.26 0.47
N PRO A 38 -17.48 0.38 1.67
CA PRO A 38 -16.60 1.54 1.88
C PRO A 38 -15.11 1.22 1.71
N ALA A 39 -14.67 0.01 2.08
CA ALA A 39 -13.29 -0.40 1.89
C ALA A 39 -12.96 -0.59 0.39
N ILE A 40 -13.91 -1.13 -0.38
CA ILE A 40 -13.79 -1.27 -1.83
C ILE A 40 -13.67 0.11 -2.49
N THR A 41 -14.58 1.04 -2.17
CA THR A 41 -14.54 2.42 -2.71
C THR A 41 -13.24 3.13 -2.34
N PHE A 42 -12.72 2.91 -1.12
CA PHE A 42 -11.43 3.46 -0.71
C PHE A 42 -10.29 2.93 -1.59
N LEU A 43 -10.21 1.61 -1.80
CA LEU A 43 -9.21 0.99 -2.66
C LEU A 43 -9.30 1.47 -4.12
N GLU A 44 -10.52 1.61 -4.66
CA GLU A 44 -10.74 2.15 -6.00
C GLU A 44 -10.28 3.62 -6.11
N SER A 45 -10.49 4.42 -5.06
CA SER A 45 -9.99 5.80 -4.99
C SER A 45 -8.46 5.90 -4.99
N LEU A 46 -7.75 4.82 -4.65
CA LEU A 46 -6.29 4.72 -4.76
C LEU A 46 -5.82 4.35 -6.18
N GLY A 47 -6.75 4.19 -7.12
CA GLY A 47 -6.46 3.75 -8.49
C GLY A 47 -6.29 2.24 -8.64
N ILE A 48 -6.65 1.46 -7.61
CA ILE A 48 -6.66 0.00 -7.68
C ILE A 48 -7.88 -0.41 -8.51
N LYS A 49 -7.63 -0.86 -9.74
CA LYS A 49 -8.65 -1.48 -10.57
C LYS A 49 -8.71 -2.96 -10.22
N ASP A 50 -9.90 -3.56 -10.25
CA ASP A 50 -10.11 -4.99 -10.00
C ASP A 50 -10.08 -5.40 -8.50
N VAL A 51 -10.79 -4.63 -7.65
CA VAL A 51 -11.03 -5.00 -6.25
C VAL A 51 -12.02 -6.16 -6.18
N ALA A 52 -11.51 -7.38 -6.36
CA ALA A 52 -12.30 -8.59 -6.35
C ALA A 52 -12.42 -9.18 -4.94
N SER A 53 -13.57 -9.76 -4.63
CA SER A 53 -13.88 -10.41 -3.33
C SER A 53 -13.05 -11.65 -3.04
N ASN A 54 -12.33 -12.19 -4.04
CA ASN A 54 -11.48 -13.37 -3.94
C ASN A 54 -9.99 -13.05 -3.73
N LYS A 55 -9.62 -11.77 -3.70
CA LYS A 55 -8.26 -11.31 -3.40
C LYS A 55 -8.26 -10.68 -2.01
N ASP A 56 -7.25 -10.99 -1.22
CA ASP A 56 -6.98 -10.38 0.09
C ASP A 56 -5.81 -9.39 0.01
N ILE A 57 -5.03 -9.42 -1.07
CA ILE A 57 -3.87 -8.55 -1.30
C ILE A 57 -4.11 -7.67 -2.54
N TYR A 58 -3.95 -6.36 -2.35
CA TYR A 58 -4.03 -5.36 -3.41
C TYR A 58 -2.71 -4.61 -3.55
N THR A 59 -2.44 -4.07 -4.74
CA THR A 59 -1.23 -3.27 -5.00
C THR A 59 -1.63 -1.87 -5.43
N ALA A 60 -1.06 -0.85 -4.80
CA ALA A 60 -1.35 0.55 -5.11
C ALA A 60 -0.11 1.42 -4.99
N THR A 61 -0.06 2.48 -5.78
CA THR A 61 0.93 3.55 -5.60
C THR A 61 0.30 4.63 -4.73
N VAL A 62 0.85 4.84 -3.55
CA VAL A 62 0.29 5.73 -2.53
C VAL A 62 1.37 6.68 -1.98
N SER A 63 0.95 7.79 -1.39
CA SER A 63 1.84 8.69 -0.64
C SER A 63 1.97 8.25 0.82
N SER A 64 2.97 8.76 1.54
CA SER A 64 3.15 8.51 2.98
C SER A 64 1.89 8.85 3.80
N GLY A 65 1.22 9.95 3.47
CA GLY A 65 -0.06 10.34 4.09
C GLY A 65 -1.16 9.29 3.91
N THR A 66 -1.28 8.72 2.72
CA THR A 66 -2.24 7.66 2.42
C THR A 66 -1.91 6.34 3.14
N VAL A 67 -0.62 6.00 3.28
CA VAL A 67 -0.22 4.85 4.11
C VAL A 67 -0.65 5.03 5.56
N SER A 68 -0.52 6.26 6.09
CA SER A 68 -1.03 6.57 7.42
C SER A 68 -2.53 6.30 7.52
N GLU A 69 -3.32 6.78 6.56
CA GLU A 69 -4.77 6.57 6.52
C GLU A 69 -5.16 5.08 6.43
N LEU A 70 -4.53 4.34 5.52
CA LEU A 70 -4.69 2.87 5.40
C LEU A 70 -4.37 2.16 6.71
N SER A 71 -3.32 2.58 7.42
CA SER A 71 -2.91 1.92 8.67
C SER A 71 -3.94 2.07 9.80
N HIS A 72 -4.78 3.11 9.76
CA HIS A 72 -5.88 3.31 10.71
C HIS A 72 -7.13 2.49 10.37
N GLN A 73 -7.26 2.03 9.13
CA GLN A 73 -8.43 1.26 8.72
C GLN A 73 -8.49 -0.10 9.44
N PRO A 74 -9.66 -0.50 9.96
CA PRO A 74 -9.81 -1.74 10.72
C PRO A 74 -9.73 -2.98 9.83
N TRP A 75 -10.16 -2.88 8.57
CA TRP A 75 -10.10 -3.95 7.57
C TRP A 75 -8.70 -4.17 7.00
N VAL A 76 -7.75 -3.26 7.24
CA VAL A 76 -6.35 -3.45 6.83
C VAL A 76 -5.63 -4.31 7.85
N LYS A 77 -5.12 -5.46 7.38
CA LYS A 77 -4.35 -6.41 8.17
C LYS A 77 -2.88 -6.01 8.26
N SER A 78 -2.28 -5.73 7.09
CA SER A 78 -0.89 -5.31 6.98
C SER A 78 -0.63 -4.58 5.68
N ILE A 79 0.31 -3.65 5.69
CA ILE A 79 0.78 -2.88 4.54
C ILE A 79 2.26 -3.16 4.40
N LYS A 80 2.69 -3.63 3.24
CA LYS A 80 4.08 -3.94 2.95
C LYS A 80 4.55 -3.10 1.78
N LEU A 81 5.81 -2.69 1.79
CA LEU A 81 6.41 -2.07 0.62
C LEU A 81 6.47 -3.14 -0.48
N SER A 82 5.86 -2.85 -1.63
CA SER A 82 6.15 -3.66 -2.80
C SER A 82 7.56 -3.28 -3.23
N GLN A 83 8.49 -4.20 -3.06
CA GLN A 83 9.84 -3.96 -3.55
C GLN A 83 9.72 -3.81 -5.06
N LYS A 84 10.11 -2.64 -5.58
CA LYS A 84 10.34 -2.46 -7.00
C LYS A 84 11.39 -3.50 -7.35
N LEU A 85 10.98 -4.61 -7.97
CA LEU A 85 11.88 -5.51 -8.68
C LEU A 85 12.55 -4.62 -9.71
N ARG A 86 13.68 -4.02 -9.32
CA ARG A 86 14.52 -3.24 -10.19
C ARG A 86 15.07 -4.31 -11.10
N LEU A 87 14.41 -4.49 -12.25
CA LEU A 87 14.88 -5.34 -13.31
C LEU A 87 16.29 -4.83 -13.60
N MET A 88 17.30 -5.57 -13.13
CA MET A 88 18.68 -5.22 -13.38
C MET A 88 18.81 -5.36 -14.89
N LYS A 89 18.84 -4.24 -15.61
CA LYS A 89 19.21 -4.23 -17.01
C LYS A 89 20.66 -4.73 -17.03
N VAL A 90 20.84 -6.03 -17.22
CA VAL A 90 22.10 -6.63 -17.63
C VAL A 90 22.52 -5.83 -18.86
N GLY A 91 23.63 -5.10 -18.71
CA GLY A 91 24.15 -4.24 -19.74
C GLY A 91 24.55 -5.04 -20.97
N ASN A 92 24.44 -4.39 -22.12
CA ASN A 92 25.33 -4.60 -23.25
C ASN A 92 25.42 -3.30 -24.04
#